data_AF-A0A6A6J9Z1-F1
#
_entry.id   AF-A0A6A6J9Z1-F1
#
_cell.length_a   1.000
_cell.length_b   1.000
_cell.length_c   1.000
_cell.angle_alpha   90.00
_cell.angle_beta   90.00
_cell.angle_gamma   90.00
#
_symmetry.space_group_name_H-M   'P 1'
#
loop_
_entity.id
_entity.type
_entity.pdbx_description
1 polymer ?
#
loop_
_entity_poly.entity_id
_entity_poly.type
_entity_poly.pdbx_seq_one_letter_code
_entity_poly.pdbx_strand_id
1 'polypeptide(L)'
;MGYLSHNATAEEARTTAGMGLAEWGRFLAITREEGRAIAEAHPTWSWADVPAREKANVHARVNAQLLEEGAPQVGEDIIRWRMAISVRAFLNLKSIYSFFLSL
;
A
#
# COMPACT_ATOMS: atom_id res chain seq x y z
N MET A 1 -10.51 -17.10 -8.58
CA MET A 1 -9.72 -15.90 -8.19
C MET A 1 -8.43 -16.39 -7.57
N GLY A 2 -7.28 -16.12 -8.19
CA GLY A 2 -5.97 -16.50 -7.64
C GLY A 2 -5.54 -15.50 -6.58
N TYR A 3 -4.97 -15.99 -5.47
CA TYR A 3 -4.48 -15.15 -4.39
C TYR A 3 -3.06 -14.66 -4.73
N LEU A 4 -2.83 -13.34 -4.74
CA LEU A 4 -1.52 -12.79 -5.10
C LEU A 4 -0.42 -13.24 -4.12
N SER A 5 0.67 -13.79 -4.66
CA SER A 5 1.85 -14.20 -3.89
C SER A 5 2.53 -13.01 -3.21
N HIS A 6 3.18 -13.23 -2.06
CA HIS A 6 3.95 -12.17 -1.41
C HIS A 6 5.19 -11.72 -2.21
N ASN A 7 5.69 -12.59 -3.09
CA ASN A 7 6.82 -12.32 -3.99
C ASN A 7 6.36 -11.86 -5.38
N ALA A 8 5.06 -11.60 -5.56
CA ALA A 8 4.56 -11.14 -6.85
C ALA A 8 5.26 -9.85 -7.27
N THR A 9 5.57 -9.77 -8.55
CA THR A 9 6.07 -8.58 -9.20
C THR A 9 4.96 -7.53 -9.32
N ALA A 10 5.35 -6.27 -9.55
CA ALA A 10 4.38 -5.21 -9.80
C ALA A 10 3.51 -5.49 -11.04
N GLU A 11 4.06 -6.18 -12.04
CA GLU A 11 3.33 -6.52 -13.27
C GLU A 11 2.31 -7.63 -13.06
N GLU A 12 2.64 -8.66 -12.27
CA GLU A 12 1.68 -9.69 -11.87
C GLU A 12 0.55 -9.10 -11.02
N ALA A 13 0.88 -8.21 -10.09
CA ALA A 13 -0.10 -7.52 -9.26
C ALA A 13 -1.04 -6.64 -10.11
N ARG A 14 -0.50 -5.86 -11.05
CA ARG A 14 -1.27 -5.01 -11.96
C ARG A 14 -2.20 -5.84 -12.85
N THR A 15 -1.68 -6.91 -13.43
CA THR A 15 -2.46 -7.83 -14.28
C THR A 15 -3.58 -8.49 -13.49
N THR A 16 -3.29 -8.92 -12.25
CA THR A 16 -4.30 -9.51 -11.34
C THR A 16 -5.37 -8.50 -10.94
N ALA A 17 -5.00 -7.22 -10.76
CA ALA A 17 -5.91 -6.13 -10.48
C ALA A 17 -6.76 -5.69 -11.70
N GLY A 18 -6.43 -6.17 -12.91
CA GLY A 18 -7.13 -5.80 -14.14
C GLY A 18 -6.93 -4.34 -14.55
N MET A 19 -5.85 -3.70 -14.12
CA MET A 19 -5.61 -2.27 -14.32
C MET A 19 -4.72 -1.96 -15.53
N GLY A 20 -5.08 -0.92 -16.27
CA GLY A 20 -4.20 -0.23 -17.21
C GLY A 20 -3.07 0.53 -16.51
N LEU A 21 -2.11 1.06 -17.27
CA LEU A 21 -0.95 1.76 -16.72
C LEU A 21 -1.32 3.05 -15.96
N ALA A 22 -2.31 3.80 -16.44
CA ALA A 22 -2.76 5.03 -15.82
C ALA A 22 -3.42 4.76 -14.45
N GLU A 23 -4.39 3.84 -14.41
CA GLU A 23 -5.07 3.37 -13.21
C GLU A 23 -4.07 2.81 -12.19
N TRP A 24 -3.09 2.03 -12.68
CA TRP A 24 -2.02 1.51 -11.85
C TRP A 24 -1.16 2.61 -11.22
N GLY A 25 -0.80 3.64 -12.00
CA GLY A 25 -0.08 4.80 -11.49
C GLY A 25 -0.84 5.50 -10.37
N ARG A 26 -2.16 5.62 -10.51
CA ARG A 26 -3.04 6.19 -9.47
C ARG A 26 -3.12 5.30 -8.23
N PHE A 27 -3.32 4.00 -8.41
CA PHE A 27 -3.25 3.03 -7.31
C PHE A 27 -1.93 3.13 -6.53
N LEU A 28 -0.79 3.23 -7.23
CA LEU A 28 0.52 3.37 -6.59
C LEU A 28 0.66 4.67 -5.79
N ALA A 29 0.10 5.78 -6.29
CA ALA A 29 0.10 7.08 -5.62
C ALA A 29 -0.76 7.06 -4.36
N ILE A 30 -2.02 6.62 -4.46
CA ILE A 30 -2.96 6.50 -3.34
C ILE A 30 -2.36 5.62 -2.22
N THR A 31 -1.88 4.43 -2.57
CA THR A 31 -1.29 3.51 -1.59
C THR A 31 0.07 3.95 -1.04
N ARG A 32 0.75 4.89 -1.70
CA ARG A 32 1.95 5.53 -1.15
C ARG A 32 1.55 6.50 -0.05
N GLU A 33 0.49 7.29 -0.25
CA GLU A 33 0.00 8.24 0.76
C GLU A 33 -0.54 7.53 2.00
N GLU A 34 -1.34 6.47 1.81
CA GLU A 34 -1.82 5.63 2.91
C GLU A 34 -0.66 4.97 3.67
N GLY A 35 0.34 4.43 2.97
CA GLY A 35 1.51 3.84 3.60
C GLY A 35 2.34 4.84 4.39
N ARG A 36 2.45 6.08 3.90
CA ARG A 36 3.08 7.19 4.61
C ARG A 36 2.31 7.53 5.89
N ALA A 37 0.99 7.68 5.81
CA ALA A 37 0.14 8.01 6.94
C ALA A 37 0.25 6.96 8.07
N ILE A 38 0.25 5.68 7.73
CA ILE A 38 0.45 4.60 8.71
C ILE A 38 1.84 4.68 9.36
N ALA A 39 2.92 4.85 8.58
CA ALA A 39 4.27 4.95 9.11
C ALA A 39 4.52 6.26 9.91
N GLU A 40 3.73 7.31 9.66
CA GLU A 40 3.73 8.55 10.42
C GLU A 40 3.01 8.40 11.76
N ALA A 41 1.80 7.86 11.76
CA ALA A 41 0.99 7.67 12.96
C ALA A 41 1.53 6.55 13.87
N HIS A 42 2.09 5.49 13.28
CA HIS A 42 2.54 4.30 13.97
C HIS A 42 3.94 3.84 13.48
N PRO A 43 5.02 4.48 13.96
CA PRO A 43 6.38 4.22 13.48
C PRO A 43 6.93 2.81 13.76
N THR A 44 6.23 2.00 14.56
CA THR A 44 6.63 0.63 14.89
C THR A 44 5.79 -0.43 14.17
N TRP A 45 4.75 -0.05 13.44
CA TRP A 45 3.86 -1.00 12.77
C TRP A 45 4.37 -1.36 11.39
N SER A 46 4.76 -2.61 11.19
CA SER A 46 4.76 -3.18 9.85
C SER A 46 3.32 -3.41 9.38
N TRP A 47 3.09 -3.58 8.08
CA TRP A 47 1.74 -3.90 7.60
C TRP A 47 1.15 -5.17 8.22
N ALA A 48 1.99 -6.13 8.64
CA ALA A 48 1.52 -7.31 9.34
C ALA A 48 0.89 -6.96 10.69
N ASP A 49 1.46 -5.99 11.41
CA ASP A 49 1.06 -5.56 12.75
C ASP A 49 -0.17 -4.64 12.74
N VAL A 50 -0.51 -4.04 11.59
CA VAL A 50 -1.68 -3.16 11.48
C VAL A 50 -2.96 -3.94 11.86
N PRO A 51 -3.78 -3.42 12.80
CA PRO A 51 -5.02 -4.07 13.21
C PRO A 51 -5.97 -4.31 12.02
N ALA A 52 -6.72 -5.41 12.06
CA ALA A 52 -7.64 -5.79 10.98
C ALA A 52 -8.65 -4.69 10.63
N ARG A 53 -9.17 -3.97 11.64
CA ARG A 53 -10.06 -2.82 11.44
C ARG A 53 -9.39 -1.72 10.62
N GLU A 54 -8.13 -1.41 10.91
CA GLU A 54 -7.42 -0.36 10.19
C GLU A 54 -7.04 -0.81 8.77
N LYS A 55 -6.72 -2.09 8.58
CA LYS A 55 -6.56 -2.67 7.22
C LYS A 55 -7.82 -2.51 6.39
N ALA A 56 -8.99 -2.80 6.97
CA ALA A 56 -10.28 -2.61 6.32
C ALA A 56 -10.57 -1.14 5.99
N ASN A 57 -10.23 -0.21 6.91
CA ASN A 57 -10.38 1.22 6.67
C ASN A 57 -9.50 1.70 5.50
N VAL A 58 -8.21 1.31 5.49
CA VAL A 58 -7.29 1.62 4.39
C VAL A 58 -7.83 1.06 3.08
N HIS A 59 -8.27 -0.20 3.05
CA HIS A 59 -8.83 -0.82 1.86
C HIS A 59 -10.05 -0.05 1.32
N ALA A 60 -10.97 0.35 2.22
CA ALA A 60 -12.14 1.14 1.86
C ALA A 60 -11.76 2.51 1.29
N ARG A 61 -10.81 3.22 1.92
CA ARG A 61 -10.33 4.53 1.43
C ARG A 61 -9.66 4.43 0.06
N VAL A 62 -8.81 3.42 -0.15
CA VAL A 62 -8.15 3.19 -1.44
C VAL A 62 -9.19 2.93 -2.53
N ASN A 63 -10.14 2.03 -2.28
CA ASN A 63 -11.17 1.70 -3.27
C ASN A 63 -12.15 2.85 -3.53
N ALA A 64 -12.43 3.70 -2.53
CA ALA A 64 -13.24 4.90 -2.72
C ALA A 64 -12.54 5.88 -3.68
N GLN A 65 -11.25 6.16 -3.45
CA GLN A 65 -10.47 7.06 -4.33
C GLN A 65 -10.30 6.49 -5.74
N LEU A 66 -10.07 5.18 -5.88
CA LEU A 66 -10.01 4.54 -7.19
C LEU A 66 -11.34 4.68 -7.95
N LEU A 67 -12.47 4.49 -7.26
CA LEU A 67 -13.79 4.61 -7.86
C LEU A 67 -14.09 6.04 -8.31
N GLU A 68 -13.71 7.05 -7.50
CA GLU A 68 -13.82 8.46 -7.85
C GLU A 68 -13.03 8.81 -9.13
N GLU A 69 -11.90 8.14 -9.36
CA GLU A 69 -11.08 8.30 -10.56
C GLU A 69 -11.47 7.39 -11.73
N GLY A 70 -12.54 6.59 -11.59
CA GLY A 70 -12.99 5.65 -12.61
C GLY A 70 -12.11 4.41 -12.80
N ALA A 71 -11.22 4.14 -11.84
CA ALA A 71 -10.34 2.97 -11.84
C ALA A 71 -11.04 1.73 -11.21
N PRO A 72 -10.65 0.51 -11.61
CA PRO A 72 -11.14 -0.72 -11.00
C PRO A 72 -10.85 -0.79 -9.50
N GLN A 73 -11.79 -1.33 -8.73
CA GLN A 73 -11.54 -1.66 -7.32
C GLN A 73 -10.60 -2.85 -7.20
N VAL A 74 -9.83 -2.89 -6.11
CA VAL A 74 -8.86 -3.97 -5.84
C VAL A 74 -9.31 -4.86 -4.69
N GLY A 75 -8.88 -6.11 -4.73
CA GLY A 75 -9.06 -7.10 -3.68
C GLY A 75 -8.12 -6.92 -2.50
N GLU A 76 -8.38 -7.67 -1.42
CA GLU A 76 -7.57 -7.64 -0.20
C GLU A 76 -6.13 -8.11 -0.44
N ASP A 77 -5.92 -9.06 -1.34
CA ASP A 77 -4.60 -9.61 -1.67
C ASP A 77 -3.68 -8.58 -2.34
N ILE A 78 -4.22 -7.78 -3.27
CA ILE A 78 -3.53 -6.65 -3.91
C ILE A 78 -3.18 -5.57 -2.88
N ILE A 79 -4.13 -5.22 -2.01
CA ILE A 79 -3.91 -4.24 -0.92
C ILE A 79 -2.84 -4.75 0.05
N ARG A 80 -2.94 -6.02 0.46
CA ARG A 80 -1.98 -6.66 1.36
C ARG A 80 -0.56 -6.62 0.80
N TRP A 81 -0.40 -7.00 -0.47
CA TRP A 81 0.88 -6.95 -1.17
C TRP A 81 1.42 -5.52 -1.21
N ARG A 82 0.59 -4.57 -1.66
CA ARG A 82 1.04 -3.20 -1.91
C ARG A 82 1.38 -2.45 -0.63
N MET A 83 0.54 -2.55 0.39
CA MET A 83 0.72 -1.83 1.65
C MET A 83 1.91 -2.36 2.45
N ALA A 84 2.20 -3.66 2.38
CA ALA A 84 3.43 -4.23 2.97
C ALA A 84 4.70 -3.57 2.39
N ILE A 85 4.70 -3.30 1.09
CA ILE A 85 5.82 -2.60 0.43
C ILE A 85 5.85 -1.13 0.82
N SER A 86 4.72 -0.42 0.75
CA SER A 86 4.65 1.02 1.04
C SER A 86 5.05 1.35 2.48
N VAL A 87 4.47 0.69 3.47
CA VAL A 87 4.74 0.96 4.90
C VAL A 87 6.22 0.72 5.21
N ARG A 88 6.76 -0.43 4.77
CA ARG A 88 8.18 -0.76 4.96
C ARG A 88 9.11 0.28 4.35
N ALA A 89 8.79 0.80 3.15
CA ALA A 89 9.62 1.83 2.52
C ALA A 89 9.72 3.10 3.38
N PHE A 90 8.60 3.57 3.97
CA PHE A 90 8.61 4.75 4.81
C PHE A 90 9.27 4.53 6.18
N LEU A 91 9.10 3.35 6.78
CA LEU A 91 9.81 3.01 8.02
C LEU A 91 11.33 3.00 7.82
N ASN A 92 11.81 2.42 6.71
CA ASN A 92 13.23 2.41 6.37
C ASN A 92 13.78 3.83 6.15
N LEU A 93 13.04 4.67 5.42
CA LEU A 93 13.44 6.08 5.22
C LEU A 93 13.57 6.82 6.56
N LYS A 94 12.58 6.67 7.44
CA LYS A 94 12.64 7.30 8.78
C LYS A 94 13.83 6.83 9.60
N SER A 95 14.11 5.52 9.60
CA SER A 95 15.27 4.97 10.28
C SER A 95 16.58 5.61 9.81
N ILE A 96 16.71 5.86 8.51
CA ILE A 96 17.89 6.50 7.92
C ILE A 96 18.00 7.96 8.36
N TYR A 97 16.91 8.74 8.26
CA TYR A 97 16.93 10.15 8.64
C TYR A 97 17.16 10.36 10.15
N SER A 98 16.58 9.52 11.01
CA SER A 98 16.83 9.58 12.46
C SER A 98 18.28 9.27 12.82
N PHE A 99 18.93 8.35 12.10
CA PHE A 99 20.35 8.05 12.28
C PHE A 99 21.24 9.26 11.93
N PHE A 100 20.97 9.95 10.81
CA PHE A 100 21.76 11.10 10.39
C PHE A 100 21.56 12.37 11.23
N LEU A 101 20.39 12.56 11.86
CA LEU A 101 20.11 13.71 12.71
C LEU A 101 20.62 13.57 14.16
N SER A 102 21.13 12.38 14.52
CA SER A 102 21.65 12.08 15.87
C SER A 102 23.19 12.09 15.95
N LEU A 103 23.87 12.49 14.86
CA LEU A 103 25.32 12.65 14.72
C LEU A 103 25.69 14.13 14.65
#